data_AF-A0A8J3ITM9-F1
#
_entry.id   AF-A0A8J3ITM9-F1
#
_cell.length_a   1.000
_cell.length_b   1.000
_cell.length_c   1.000
_cell.angle_alpha   90.00
_cell.angle_beta   90.00
_cell.angle_gamma   90.00
#
_symmetry.space_group_name_H-M   'P 1'
#
loop_
_entity.id
_entity.type
_entity.pdbx_description
1 polymer ?
#
loop_
_entity_poly.entity_id
_entity_poly.type
_entity_poly.pdbx_seq_one_letter_code
_entity_poly.pdbx_strand_id
1 'polypeptide(L)'
;MQYLACGLSYGPGNRQSGGKRLSGAIRKGNPYVRAVLSEVAWAISHTKNNYLCEQYHRFARRLGKKRAIVALSHSVLVIIYHVLRTKKPYTDLGVDYFDKLDTSRVQQHHIRRLERLGYSVTLTPKEVA
;
A
#
# COMPACT_ATOMS: atom_id res chain seq x y z
N MET A 1 25.79 29.69 21.88
CA MET A 1 26.68 29.55 20.71
C MET A 1 26.45 28.16 20.16
N GLN A 2 25.60 28.04 19.13
CA GLN A 2 26.06 27.96 17.74
C GLN A 2 26.78 26.61 17.48
N TYR A 3 26.02 25.60 17.05
CA TYR A 3 25.95 25.12 15.65
C TYR A 3 27.23 24.38 15.24
N LEU A 4 27.09 23.14 14.75
CA LEU A 4 27.80 22.55 13.59
C LEU A 4 27.73 21.02 13.67
N ALA A 5 26.80 20.45 12.92
CA ALA A 5 27.12 19.69 11.70
C ALA A 5 27.27 18.19 11.95
N CYS A 6 26.13 17.57 12.27
CA CYS A 6 25.83 16.23 11.77
C CYS A 6 25.73 16.33 10.24
N GLY A 7 26.86 16.18 9.56
CA GLY A 7 26.92 15.90 8.14
C GLY A 7 27.22 14.42 8.00
N LEU A 8 26.19 13.59 7.87
CA LEU A 8 26.17 12.23 7.26
C LEU A 8 24.90 11.46 7.70
N SER A 9 23.72 12.04 7.53
CA SER A 9 22.48 11.26 7.66
C SER A 9 21.53 11.58 6.51
N TYR A 10 21.56 10.70 5.53
CA TYR A 10 20.59 10.54 4.45
C TYR A 10 19.27 10.04 5.05
N GLY A 11 18.47 10.95 5.61
CA GLY A 11 17.18 10.65 6.23
C GLY A 11 16.04 11.43 5.57
N PRO A 12 14.82 10.87 5.49
CA PRO A 12 13.69 11.54 4.86
C PRO A 12 13.37 12.84 5.59
N GLY A 13 13.31 13.95 4.84
CA GLY A 13 13.10 15.29 5.40
C GLY A 13 11.79 15.38 6.18
N ASN A 14 11.89 15.41 7.51
CA ASN A 14 10.78 15.63 8.41
C ASN A 14 10.70 17.14 8.76
N ARG A 15 10.19 17.96 7.82
CA ARG A 15 9.86 19.36 8.13
C ARG A 15 8.63 19.41 9.03
N GLN A 16 8.86 19.64 10.31
CA GLN A 16 7.85 19.94 11.31
C GLN A 16 8.11 21.36 11.85
N SER A 17 7.08 22.19 11.96
CA SER A 17 7.10 23.39 12.80
C SER A 17 5.78 23.43 13.57
N GLY A 18 5.87 23.78 14.86
CA GLY A 18 4.72 23.83 15.77
C GLY A 18 3.98 22.49 15.96
N GLY A 19 4.69 21.36 15.93
CA GLY A 19 4.09 20.02 16.09
C GLY A 19 3.25 19.53 14.89
N LYS A 20 3.19 20.29 13.80
CA LYS A 20 2.46 19.93 12.58
C LYS A 20 3.45 19.51 11.48
N ARG A 21 3.20 18.35 10.86
CA ARG A 21 3.94 17.91 9.67
C ARG A 21 3.58 18.83 8.49
N LEU A 22 4.55 19.63 8.03
CA LEU A 22 4.32 20.69 7.05
C LEU A 22 4.43 20.21 5.60
N SER A 23 5.04 19.05 5.33
CA SER A 23 5.15 18.56 3.95
C SER A 23 5.51 17.08 3.87
N GLY A 24 4.75 16.33 3.07
CA GLY A 24 5.12 15.01 2.53
C GLY A 24 5.40 15.10 1.03
N ALA A 25 6.03 16.20 0.57
CA ALA A 25 6.26 16.46 -0.84
C ALA A 25 7.20 15.39 -1.43
N ILE A 26 6.68 14.69 -2.44
CA ILE A 26 7.41 13.70 -3.22
C ILE A 26 8.48 14.42 -4.06
N ARG A 27 9.67 13.83 -4.16
CA ARG A 27 10.82 14.37 -4.90
C ARG A 27 10.44 14.65 -6.37
N LYS A 28 10.90 15.78 -6.92
CA LYS A 28 10.60 16.20 -8.29
C LYS A 28 11.29 15.26 -9.30
N GLY A 29 10.57 14.29 -9.84
CA GLY A 29 10.94 13.53 -11.04
C GLY A 29 10.43 14.20 -12.32
N ASN A 30 10.64 13.58 -13.48
CA ASN A 30 10.11 14.07 -14.76
C ASN A 30 8.56 14.18 -14.68
N PRO A 31 7.98 15.38 -14.89
CA PRO A 31 6.54 15.60 -14.73
C PRO A 31 5.69 14.79 -15.72
N TYR A 32 6.19 14.53 -16.92
CA TYR A 32 5.48 13.74 -17.93
C TYR A 32 5.32 12.29 -17.49
N VAL A 33 6.41 11.67 -17.01
CA VAL A 33 6.38 10.29 -16.50
C VAL A 33 5.40 10.17 -15.34
N ARG A 34 5.37 11.18 -14.46
CA ARG A 34 4.42 11.21 -13.34
C ARG A 34 2.98 11.32 -13.82
N ALA A 35 2.69 12.15 -14.82
CA ALA A 35 1.35 12.29 -15.38
C ALA A 35 0.87 10.97 -15.99
N VAL A 36 1.69 10.35 -16.84
CA VAL A 36 1.40 9.06 -17.47
C VAL A 36 1.17 7.96 -16.43
N LEU A 37 2.03 7.86 -15.40
CA LEU A 37 1.85 6.89 -14.33
C LEU A 37 0.60 7.16 -13.47
N SER A 38 0.16 8.42 -13.39
CA SER A 38 -1.07 8.79 -12.68
C SER A 38 -2.30 8.40 -13.48
N GLU A 39 -2.28 8.57 -14.80
CA GLU A 39 -3.33 8.11 -15.72
C GLU A 39 -3.42 6.60 -15.76
N VAL A 40 -2.28 5.90 -15.85
CA VAL A 40 -2.23 4.43 -15.77
C VAL A 40 -2.80 3.95 -14.44
N ALA A 41 -2.39 4.56 -13.31
CA ALA A 41 -2.95 4.24 -12.01
C ALA A 41 -4.46 4.50 -11.92
N TRP A 42 -4.95 5.57 -12.56
CA TRP A 42 -6.38 5.85 -12.65
C TRP A 42 -7.13 4.80 -13.47
N ALA A 43 -6.62 4.40 -14.64
CA ALA A 43 -7.21 3.33 -15.44
C ALA A 43 -7.24 1.99 -14.68
N ILE A 44 -6.17 1.66 -13.97
CA ILE A 44 -6.10 0.47 -13.11
C ILE A 44 -7.17 0.52 -12.01
N SER A 45 -7.41 1.69 -11.42
CA SER A 45 -8.43 1.87 -10.37
C SER A 45 -9.87 1.58 -10.83
N HIS A 46 -10.12 1.59 -12.14
CA HIS A 46 -11.40 1.26 -12.74
C HIS A 46 -11.47 -0.16 -13.30
N THR A 47 -10.34 -0.88 -13.36
CA THR A 47 -10.30 -2.25 -13.88
C THR A 47 -10.60 -3.23 -12.75
N LYS A 48 -11.64 -4.06 -12.92
CA LYS A 48 -12.01 -5.09 -11.94
C LYS A 48 -11.07 -6.28 -12.01
N ASN A 49 -10.93 -6.99 -10.90
CA ASN A 49 -10.19 -8.25 -10.79
C ASN A 49 -8.65 -8.17 -10.94
N ASN A 50 -8.01 -7.11 -10.44
CA ASN A 50 -6.54 -7.00 -10.41
C ASN A 50 -6.03 -6.74 -8.99
N TYR A 51 -4.86 -7.28 -8.64
CA TYR A 51 -4.18 -7.00 -7.36
C TYR A 51 -4.00 -5.51 -7.10
N LEU A 52 -3.62 -4.76 -8.13
CA LEU A 52 -3.39 -3.31 -8.04
C LEU A 52 -4.67 -2.51 -7.78
N CYS A 53 -5.83 -3.02 -8.20
CA CYS A 53 -7.12 -2.40 -7.94
C CYS A 53 -7.50 -2.54 -6.45
N GLU A 54 -7.32 -3.72 -5.87
CA GLU A 54 -7.49 -3.93 -4.43
C GLU A 54 -6.50 -3.11 -3.60
N GLN A 55 -5.26 -3.01 -4.06
CA GLN A 55 -4.25 -2.14 -3.44
C GLN A 55 -4.70 -0.66 -3.46
N TYR A 56 -5.26 -0.20 -4.58
CA TYR A 56 -5.84 1.13 -4.68
C TYR A 56 -6.99 1.33 -3.70
N HIS A 57 -7.94 0.41 -3.60
CA HIS A 57 -9.08 0.52 -2.69
C HIS A 57 -8.62 0.62 -1.22
N ARG A 58 -7.59 -0.14 -0.82
CA ARG A 58 -6.99 -0.04 0.51
C ARG A 58 -6.34 1.33 0.76
N PHE A 59 -5.62 1.88 -0.22
CA PHE A 59 -5.06 3.23 -0.12
C PHE A 59 -6.15 4.31 -0.11
N ALA A 60 -7.20 4.15 -0.92
CA ALA A 60 -8.31 5.10 -0.98
C ALA A 60 -9.05 5.19 0.35
N ARG A 61 -9.27 4.06 1.04
CA ARG A 61 -9.86 4.01 2.38
C ARG A 61 -9.02 4.73 3.45
N ARG A 62 -7.69 4.70 3.33
CA ARG A 62 -6.77 5.27 4.36
C ARG A 62 -6.32 6.70 4.08
N LEU A 63 -6.06 7.07 2.82
CA LEU A 63 -5.42 8.34 2.45
C LEU A 63 -6.33 9.25 1.60
N GLY A 64 -7.45 8.74 1.09
CA GLY A 64 -8.32 9.42 0.14
C GLY A 64 -7.86 9.27 -1.32
N LYS A 65 -8.81 9.46 -2.25
CA LYS A 65 -8.67 9.13 -3.70
C LYS A 65 -7.40 9.71 -4.35
N LYS A 66 -7.15 11.02 -4.21
CA LYS A 66 -6.01 11.70 -4.85
C LYS A 66 -4.65 11.16 -4.38
N ARG A 67 -4.52 10.89 -3.08
CA ARG A 67 -3.28 10.36 -2.49
C ARG A 67 -3.10 8.88 -2.81
N ALA A 68 -4.21 8.15 -2.96
CA ALA A 68 -4.20 6.75 -3.36
C ALA A 68 -3.67 6.54 -4.78
N ILE A 69 -4.07 7.38 -5.75
CA ILE A 69 -3.52 7.33 -7.12
C ILE A 69 -2.01 7.51 -7.08
N VAL A 70 -1.53 8.53 -6.37
CA VAL A 70 -0.09 8.82 -6.28
C VAL A 70 0.68 7.68 -5.62
N ALA A 71 0.12 7.07 -4.57
CA ALA A 71 0.73 5.89 -3.94
C ALA A 71 0.76 4.69 -4.91
N LEU A 72 -0.32 4.46 -5.65
CA LEU A 72 -0.40 3.38 -6.65
C LEU A 72 0.59 3.61 -7.80
N SER A 73 0.70 4.84 -8.32
CA SER A 73 1.69 5.20 -9.34
C SER A 73 3.11 4.91 -8.89
N HIS A 74 3.42 5.08 -7.60
CA HIS A 74 4.72 4.70 -7.06
C HIS A 74 4.93 3.19 -7.08
N SER A 75 3.93 2.39 -6.67
CA SER A 75 3.99 0.93 -6.77
C SER A 75 4.21 0.46 -8.21
N VAL A 76 3.47 1.03 -9.16
CA VAL A 76 3.61 0.72 -10.61
C VAL A 76 5.01 1.06 -11.11
N LEU A 77 5.57 2.21 -10.70
CA LEU A 77 6.95 2.58 -11.06
C LEU A 77 7.98 1.57 -10.55
N VAL A 78 7.82 1.07 -9.32
CA VAL A 78 8.72 0.06 -8.75
C VAL A 78 8.60 -1.27 -9.51
N ILE A 79 7.38 -1.66 -9.88
CA ILE A 79 7.15 -2.85 -10.71
C ILE A 79 7.86 -2.71 -12.07
N ILE A 80 7.67 -1.59 -12.77
CA ILE A 80 8.34 -1.31 -14.05
C ILE A 80 9.85 -1.38 -13.89
N TYR A 81 10.41 -0.75 -12.86
CA TYR A 81 11.84 -0.80 -12.58
C TYR A 81 12.36 -2.23 -12.37
N HIS A 82 11.63 -3.06 -11.63
CA HIS A 82 12.00 -4.46 -11.43
C HIS A 82 11.89 -5.28 -12.71
N VAL A 83 10.83 -5.11 -13.50
CA VAL A 83 10.66 -5.77 -14.80
C VAL A 83 11.81 -5.41 -15.74
N LEU A 84 12.17 -4.12 -15.83
CA LEU A 84 13.29 -3.67 -16.68
C LEU A 84 14.64 -4.22 -16.18
N ARG A 85 14.86 -4.27 -14.86
CA ARG A 85 16.12 -4.73 -14.28
C ARG A 85 16.30 -6.25 -14.37
N THR A 86 15.25 -7.02 -14.12
CA THR A 86 15.32 -8.49 -14.08
C THR A 86 14.90 -9.16 -15.38
N LYS A 87 14.32 -8.40 -16.34
CA LYS A 87 13.75 -8.90 -17.60
C LYS A 87 12.70 -10.01 -17.42
N LYS A 88 12.13 -10.14 -16.22
CA LYS A 88 11.05 -11.08 -15.94
C LYS A 88 9.70 -10.38 -16.11
N PRO A 89 8.71 -11.01 -16.74
CA PRO A 89 7.38 -10.44 -16.83
C PRO A 89 6.78 -10.27 -15.44
N TYR A 90 5.97 -9.21 -15.26
CA TYR A 90 5.19 -9.04 -14.04
C TYR A 90 4.09 -10.10 -13.99
N THR A 91 4.11 -10.93 -12.96
CA THR A 91 3.04 -11.88 -12.66
C THR A 91 2.14 -11.25 -11.60
N ASP A 92 0.89 -10.96 -11.96
CA ASP A 92 -0.08 -10.46 -10.99
C ASP A 92 -0.39 -11.56 -9.95
N LEU A 93 -0.36 -11.20 -8.67
CA LEU A 93 -0.64 -12.15 -7.58
C LEU A 93 -2.13 -12.50 -7.47
N GLY A 94 -2.99 -11.85 -8.26
CA GLY A 94 -4.42 -12.07 -8.29
C GLY A 94 -5.15 -11.30 -7.19
N VAL A 95 -6.47 -11.19 -7.35
CA VAL A 95 -7.40 -10.53 -6.42
C VAL A 95 -7.39 -11.22 -5.06
N ASP A 96 -7.36 -12.55 -5.07
CA ASP A 96 -7.42 -13.40 -3.87
C ASP A 96 -6.20 -13.27 -2.95
N TYR A 97 -5.12 -12.62 -3.39
CA TYR A 97 -3.92 -12.47 -2.57
C TYR A 97 -4.22 -11.72 -1.26
N PHE A 98 -5.01 -10.66 -1.35
CA PHE A 98 -5.36 -9.87 -0.16
C PHE A 98 -6.40 -10.57 0.72
N ASP A 99 -7.36 -11.28 0.11
CA ASP A 99 -8.35 -12.05 0.85
C ASP A 99 -7.70 -13.18 1.64
N LYS A 100 -6.75 -13.92 1.05
CA LYS A 100 -5.97 -14.95 1.74
C LYS A 100 -5.16 -14.41 2.92
N LEU A 101 -4.69 -13.17 2.85
CA LEU A 101 -3.96 -12.50 3.93
C LEU A 101 -4.88 -11.97 5.04
N ASP A 102 -6.11 -11.61 4.68
CA ASP A 102 -7.12 -11.13 5.62
C ASP A 102 -7.87 -12.29 6.28
N THR A 103 -7.99 -13.47 5.66
CA THR A 103 -8.70 -14.62 6.25
C THR A 103 -8.22 -14.95 7.66
N SER A 104 -6.91 -15.03 7.90
CA SER A 104 -6.36 -15.31 9.23
C SER A 104 -6.66 -14.19 10.23
N ARG A 105 -6.62 -12.92 9.79
CA ARG A 105 -6.96 -11.77 10.64
C ARG A 105 -8.43 -11.73 10.99
N VAL A 106 -9.29 -12.04 10.03
CA VAL A 106 -10.74 -12.10 10.17
C VAL A 106 -11.12 -13.27 11.08
N GLN A 107 -10.51 -14.44 10.90
CA GLN A 107 -10.65 -15.60 11.80
C GLN A 107 -10.30 -15.21 13.24
N GLN A 108 -9.12 -14.62 13.47
CA GLN A 108 -8.70 -14.17 14.81
C GLN A 108 -9.59 -13.05 15.39
N HIS A 109 -10.17 -12.20 14.55
CA HIS A 109 -11.12 -11.20 14.99
C HIS A 109 -12.41 -11.87 15.51
N HIS A 110 -12.93 -12.85 14.78
CA HIS A 110 -14.13 -13.59 15.18
C HIS A 110 -13.92 -14.43 16.43
N ILE A 111 -12.80 -15.14 16.55
CA ILE A 111 -12.43 -15.89 17.75
C ILE A 111 -12.45 -14.96 18.98
N ARG A 112 -11.71 -13.84 18.92
CA ARG A 112 -11.66 -12.87 20.02
C ARG A 112 -13.03 -12.27 20.35
N ARG A 113 -13.90 -12.13 19.36
CA ARG A 113 -15.26 -11.61 19.57
C ARG A 113 -16.14 -12.63 20.28
N LEU A 114 -16.05 -13.91 19.93
CA LEU A 114 -16.78 -15.00 20.56
C LEU A 114 -16.28 -15.27 21.99
N GLU A 115 -14.97 -15.20 22.22
CA GLU A 115 -14.37 -15.30 23.56
C GLU A 115 -14.88 -14.19 24.49
N ARG A 116 -14.98 -12.95 24.00
CA ARG A 116 -15.54 -11.82 24.76
C ARG A 116 -17.01 -11.99 25.12
N LEU A 117 -17.74 -12.80 24.35
CA LEU A 117 -19.14 -13.13 24.62
C LEU A 117 -19.30 -14.32 25.57
N GLY A 118 -18.19 -14.88 26.07
CA GLY A 118 -18.17 -15.98 27.04
C GLY A 118 -18.17 -17.38 26.43
N TYR A 119 -17.97 -17.50 25.11
CA TYR A 119 -17.90 -18.80 24.43
C TYR A 119 -16.45 -19.29 24.33
N SER A 120 -16.22 -20.58 24.60
CA SER A 120 -14.97 -21.27 24.27
C SER A 120 -15.00 -21.67 22.80
N VAL A 121 -14.05 -21.20 21.99
CA VAL A 121 -14.02 -21.44 20.54
C VAL A 121 -12.96 -22.47 20.19
N THR A 122 -13.40 -23.60 19.65
CA THR A 122 -12.54 -24.62 19.02
C THR A 122 -12.79 -24.61 17.52
N LEU A 123 -11.78 -24.28 16.72
CA LEU A 123 -11.89 -24.31 15.27
C LEU A 123 -11.66 -25.73 14.77
N THR A 124 -12.70 -26.36 14.21
CA THR A 124 -12.56 -27.58 13.41
C THR A 124 -12.47 -27.20 11.94
N PRO A 125 -11.40 -27.59 11.22
CA PRO A 125 -11.33 -27.40 9.78
C PRO A 125 -12.49 -28.16 9.14
N LYS A 126 -13.29 -27.47 8.33
CA LYS A 126 -14.31 -28.13 7.52
C LYS A 126 -13.59 -28.86 6.40
N GLU A 127 -13.58 -30.20 6.42
CA GLU A 127 -13.15 -31.00 5.27
C GLU A 127 -14.02 -30.61 4.07
N VAL A 128 -13.37 -30.10 3.03
CA VAL A 128 -14.01 -29.69 1.78
C VAL A 128 -14.08 -30.95 0.92
N ALA A 129 -15.31 -31.41 0.64
CA ALA A 129 -15.59 -32.55 -0.24
C ALA A 129 -15.32 -32.23 -1.71
#